data_AF-A0A367GK48-F1
#
_entry.id   AF-A0A367GK48-F1
#
_cell.length_a   1.000
_cell.length_b   1.000
_cell.length_c   1.000
_cell.angle_alpha   90.00
_cell.angle_beta   90.00
_cell.angle_gamma   90.00
#
_symmetry.space_group_name_H-M   'P 1'
#
loop_
_entity.id
_entity.type
_entity.pdbx_description
1 polymer ?
#
loop_
_entity_poly.entity_id
_entity_poly.type
_entity_poly.pdbx_seq_one_letter_code
_entity_poly.pdbx_strand_id
1 'polypeptide(L)'
;MDTVKPILQANTTFTPYKFYSEFLEDVANYYFQSREPVILKLFENGDEKIYDSTYRIDPIAIPLLLSLIEQLSKFHRRPLELLLFNNRATVNVLEFLYRCDFFYIAGDNQNPNFPKGRNILKFNKAYLGAFSGKEMRPEHKVRAYSLDEDELKSVLKNLSSEEKQRDFLISHFTYKVREHFQDLLFDNNYTAEQYNTYIDILSELITNSVLHSKSIAFALMFVDRFKTKFSITDNGVGFAESMKLKPKTAFYEPEGLKTLLLKNITVKNISENILGGLYTIYDTLFYSSLKDRHGLFDLMLTVVLESKGYFRIHSDNTQIIVSSRMADELYGLQLYRKKIFSYHLAFQLKQITKEIFEQEIAEEAEAIKQLFLAFCEKSVSKYSEDIKYSSLRFFPVRFRGVHIEVEIPNTLENDHISD
;
A
#
# COMPACT_ATOMS: atom_id res chain seq x y z
N MET A 1 27.18 20.64 5.16
CA MET A 1 26.01 19.76 5.34
C MET A 1 25.88 18.94 4.08
N ASP A 2 25.67 17.63 4.21
CA ASP A 2 25.64 16.76 3.04
C ASP A 2 24.31 16.91 2.29
N THR A 3 24.38 17.52 1.11
CA THR A 3 23.25 17.71 0.18
C THR A 3 22.82 16.40 -0.48
N VAL A 4 23.67 15.38 -0.38
CA VAL A 4 23.46 14.07 -0.96
C VAL A 4 22.94 13.11 0.10
N LYS A 5 21.80 12.46 -0.17
CA LYS A 5 21.20 11.47 0.72
C LYS A 5 21.24 10.08 0.10
N PRO A 6 21.91 9.09 0.74
CA PRO A 6 21.93 7.74 0.24
C PRO A 6 20.58 7.05 0.47
N ILE A 7 20.12 6.29 -0.52
CA ILE A 7 18.91 5.46 -0.41
C ILE A 7 19.27 4.10 0.20
N LEU A 8 20.26 3.43 -0.39
CA LEU A 8 20.71 2.11 0.07
C LEU A 8 22.00 2.24 0.86
N GLN A 9 21.94 1.81 2.12
CA GLN A 9 23.10 1.69 3.01
C GLN A 9 23.86 0.38 2.75
N ALA A 10 25.17 0.39 2.95
CA ALA A 10 25.98 -0.80 2.75
C ALA A 10 25.68 -1.88 3.81
N ASN A 11 25.66 -3.13 3.35
CA ASN A 11 25.53 -4.34 4.18
C ASN A 11 24.21 -4.47 4.95
N THR A 12 23.19 -3.72 4.53
CA THR A 12 21.81 -3.83 5.04
C THR A 12 20.84 -4.04 3.87
N THR A 13 19.66 -4.59 4.16
CA THR A 13 18.59 -4.69 3.17
C THR A 13 17.64 -3.52 3.36
N PHE A 14 17.39 -2.77 2.29
CA PHE A 14 16.40 -1.71 2.29
C PHE A 14 14.99 -2.31 2.25
N THR A 15 14.31 -2.27 3.39
CA THR A 15 12.95 -2.78 3.59
C THR A 15 11.98 -1.61 3.81
N PRO A 16 10.66 -1.82 3.75
CA PRO A 16 9.70 -0.79 4.15
C PRO A 16 9.93 -0.27 5.59
N TYR A 17 10.32 -1.14 6.52
CA TYR A 17 10.68 -0.71 7.87
C TYR A 17 11.82 0.31 7.85
N LYS A 18 12.92 0.02 7.13
CA LYS A 18 14.06 0.93 6.96
C LYS A 18 13.69 2.22 6.22
N PHE A 19 12.76 2.14 5.26
CA PHE A 19 12.21 3.32 4.61
C PHE A 19 11.57 4.27 5.64
N TYR A 20 10.70 3.76 6.51
CA TYR A 20 9.97 4.59 7.48
C TYR A 20 10.79 5.00 8.71
N SER A 21 11.71 4.15 9.18
CA SER A 21 12.46 4.38 10.42
C SER A 21 13.75 5.17 10.23
N GLU A 22 14.31 5.21 9.01
CA GLU A 22 15.62 5.81 8.75
C GLU A 22 15.58 6.75 7.54
N PHE A 23 15.32 6.21 6.34
CA PHE A 23 15.47 7.00 5.11
C PHE A 23 14.50 8.19 5.04
N LEU A 24 13.23 7.98 5.38
CA LEU A 24 12.23 9.06 5.40
C LEU A 24 12.57 10.12 6.45
N GLU A 25 13.11 9.70 7.61
CA GLU A 25 13.54 10.61 8.66
C GLU A 25 14.75 11.45 8.22
N ASP A 26 15.74 10.85 7.57
CA ASP A 26 16.91 11.55 7.02
C ASP A 26 16.51 12.59 5.97
N VAL A 27 15.56 12.24 5.09
CA VAL A 27 15.03 13.16 4.08
C VAL A 27 14.24 14.29 4.73
N ALA A 28 13.40 13.99 5.72
CA ALA A 28 12.63 15.01 6.45
C ALA A 28 13.54 15.98 7.21
N ASN A 29 14.55 15.45 7.91
CA ASN A 29 15.56 16.24 8.63
C ASN A 29 16.34 17.18 7.69
N TYR A 30 16.64 16.73 6.47
CA TYR A 30 17.18 17.62 5.44
C TYR A 30 16.22 18.76 5.10
N TYR A 31 14.93 18.49 4.88
CA TYR A 31 13.95 19.53 4.53
C TYR A 31 13.55 20.46 5.69
N PHE A 32 13.76 20.05 6.94
CA PHE A 32 13.65 20.96 8.09
C PHE A 32 14.74 22.03 8.09
N GLN A 33 15.90 21.74 7.47
CA GLN A 33 17.06 22.62 7.47
C GLN A 33 17.28 23.34 6.12
N SER A 34 16.76 22.77 5.03
CA SER A 34 16.92 23.26 3.65
C SER A 34 15.61 23.19 2.89
N ARG A 35 15.37 24.15 1.99
CA ARG A 35 14.26 24.07 1.02
C ARG A 35 14.72 23.66 -0.38
N GLU A 36 16.01 23.47 -0.58
CA GLU A 36 16.56 23.07 -1.87
C GLU A 36 16.24 21.61 -2.19
N PRO A 37 16.11 21.24 -3.46
CA PRO A 37 15.88 19.85 -3.85
C PRO A 37 17.02 18.94 -3.37
N VAL A 38 16.65 17.88 -2.65
CA VAL A 38 17.60 16.85 -2.22
C VAL A 38 18.22 16.15 -3.43
N ILE A 39 19.52 15.89 -3.37
CA ILE A 39 20.20 15.01 -4.34
C ILE A 39 20.20 13.61 -3.73
N LEU A 40 19.66 12.63 -4.46
CA LEU A 40 19.64 11.26 -4.00
C LEU A 40 20.85 10.50 -4.56
N LYS A 41 21.46 9.66 -3.74
CA LYS A 41 22.49 8.70 -4.15
C LYS A 41 21.92 7.31 -3.99
N LEU A 42 21.88 6.50 -5.04
CA LEU A 42 21.27 5.17 -4.89
C LEU A 42 22.05 4.29 -3.89
N PHE A 43 23.38 4.39 -3.89
CA PHE A 43 24.27 3.57 -3.07
C PHE A 43 25.18 4.45 -2.20
N GLU A 44 25.21 4.21 -0.90
CA GLU A 44 25.98 4.99 0.08
C GLU A 44 27.44 5.26 -0.33
N ASN A 45 28.20 4.22 -0.70
CA ASN A 45 29.63 4.35 -0.99
C ASN A 45 29.91 4.67 -2.47
N GLY A 46 28.94 4.49 -3.37
CA GLY A 46 29.15 4.71 -4.81
C GLY A 46 30.29 3.84 -5.36
N ASP A 47 31.36 4.47 -5.85
CA ASP A 47 32.60 3.79 -6.31
C ASP A 47 33.67 3.63 -5.21
N GLU A 48 33.37 4.04 -3.99
CA GLU A 48 34.21 3.77 -2.83
C GLU A 48 33.88 2.39 -2.24
N LYS A 49 34.85 1.68 -1.66
CA LYS A 49 34.64 0.40 -0.96
C LYS A 49 33.88 -0.67 -1.77
N ILE A 50 34.22 -0.80 -3.06
CA ILE A 50 33.58 -1.72 -4.02
C ILE A 50 33.65 -3.20 -3.58
N TYR A 51 34.66 -3.58 -2.80
CA TYR A 51 34.85 -4.97 -2.36
C TYR A 51 34.21 -5.30 -1.00
N ASP A 52 33.93 -4.28 -0.19
CA ASP A 52 33.44 -4.42 1.20
C ASP A 52 31.95 -4.06 1.36
N SER A 53 31.32 -3.61 0.27
CA SER A 53 29.93 -3.16 0.25
C SER A 53 29.03 -4.16 -0.46
N THR A 54 27.94 -4.55 0.18
CA THR A 54 26.83 -5.28 -0.46
C THR A 54 25.53 -4.50 -0.30
N TYR A 55 24.75 -4.39 -1.37
CA TYR A 55 23.48 -3.65 -1.36
C TYR A 55 22.33 -4.58 -1.68
N ARG A 56 21.20 -4.41 -0.98
CA ARG A 56 19.98 -5.18 -1.20
C ARG A 56 18.76 -4.29 -1.00
N ILE A 57 17.72 -4.55 -1.78
CA ILE A 57 16.40 -3.91 -1.65
C ILE A 57 15.34 -5.00 -1.65
N ASP A 58 14.41 -4.93 -0.71
CA ASP A 58 13.19 -5.74 -0.76
C ASP A 58 12.27 -5.19 -1.86
N PRO A 59 11.83 -6.01 -2.83
CA PRO A 59 10.98 -5.53 -3.94
C PRO A 59 9.78 -4.70 -3.50
N ILE A 60 9.15 -5.03 -2.36
CA ILE A 60 7.98 -4.31 -1.84
C ILE A 60 8.30 -2.88 -1.33
N ALA A 61 9.56 -2.51 -1.18
CA ALA A 61 9.95 -1.13 -0.86
C ALA A 61 9.98 -0.21 -2.11
N ILE A 62 9.95 -0.77 -3.33
CA ILE A 62 10.04 0.00 -4.57
C ILE A 62 8.83 0.95 -4.74
N PRO A 63 7.57 0.52 -4.56
CA PRO A 63 6.44 1.43 -4.66
C PRO A 63 6.54 2.62 -3.70
N LEU A 64 7.03 2.42 -2.47
CA LEU A 64 7.25 3.49 -1.48
C LEU A 64 8.25 4.53 -1.96
N LEU A 65 9.39 4.07 -2.49
CA LEU A 65 10.41 4.96 -3.05
C LEU A 65 9.85 5.82 -4.18
N LEU A 66 9.12 5.21 -5.12
CA LEU A 66 8.49 5.95 -6.22
C LEU A 66 7.45 6.96 -5.71
N SER A 67 6.65 6.57 -4.71
CA SER A 67 5.64 7.46 -4.10
C SER A 67 6.28 8.69 -3.45
N LEU A 68 7.34 8.51 -2.64
CA LEU A 68 8.08 9.62 -2.03
C LEU A 68 8.74 10.52 -3.08
N ILE A 69 9.42 9.92 -4.05
CA ILE A 69 10.12 10.66 -5.11
C ILE A 69 9.13 11.48 -5.95
N GLU A 70 7.97 10.93 -6.29
CA GLU A 70 6.91 11.64 -7.00
C GLU A 70 6.36 12.82 -6.16
N GLN A 71 6.18 12.65 -4.84
CA GLN A 71 5.76 13.74 -3.95
C GLN A 71 6.79 14.88 -3.94
N LEU A 72 8.06 14.55 -3.76
CA LEU A 72 9.15 15.52 -3.73
C LEU A 72 9.35 16.20 -5.09
N SER A 73 9.26 15.44 -6.19
CA SER A 73 9.34 15.99 -7.54
C SER A 73 8.21 16.97 -7.83
N LYS A 74 6.96 16.66 -7.43
CA LYS A 74 5.83 17.59 -7.53
C LYS A 74 6.00 18.83 -6.67
N PHE A 75 6.49 18.67 -5.44
CA PHE A 75 6.79 19.79 -4.55
C PHE A 75 7.79 20.78 -5.20
N HIS A 76 8.84 20.25 -5.82
CA HIS A 76 9.87 21.06 -6.51
C HIS A 76 9.54 21.40 -7.96
N ARG A 77 8.45 20.85 -8.51
CA ARG A 77 8.02 20.99 -9.90
C ARG A 77 9.10 20.61 -10.92
N ARG A 78 9.99 19.68 -10.56
CA ARG A 78 11.08 19.18 -11.41
C ARG A 78 11.51 17.77 -10.98
N PRO A 79 12.11 16.96 -11.85
CA PRO A 79 12.70 15.68 -11.45
C PRO A 79 13.81 15.90 -10.42
N LEU A 80 13.95 14.97 -9.46
CA LEU A 80 15.08 14.93 -8.53
C LEU A 80 16.31 14.31 -9.20
N GLU A 81 17.50 14.73 -8.79
CA GLU A 81 18.73 14.12 -9.25
C GLU A 81 18.99 12.80 -8.49
N LEU A 82 19.26 11.73 -9.24
CA LEU A 82 19.67 10.43 -8.71
C LEU A 82 21.06 10.08 -9.24
N LEU A 83 22.03 10.02 -8.33
CA LEU A 83 23.39 9.58 -8.61
C LEU A 83 23.45 8.05 -8.63
N LEU A 84 23.97 7.51 -9.74
CA LEU A 84 24.13 6.09 -9.99
C LEU A 84 25.61 5.75 -10.12
N PHE A 85 25.94 4.51 -9.75
CA PHE A 85 27.28 3.93 -9.86
C PHE A 85 27.11 2.48 -10.29
N ASN A 86 27.80 2.06 -11.35
CA ASN A 86 27.72 0.69 -11.87
C ASN A 86 29.08 0.02 -11.73
N ASN A 87 29.24 -0.72 -10.64
CA ASN A 87 30.44 -1.45 -10.28
C ASN A 87 30.05 -2.81 -9.66
N ARG A 88 31.05 -3.58 -9.23
CA ARG A 88 30.86 -4.94 -8.71
C ARG A 88 29.88 -5.02 -7.53
N ALA A 89 29.81 -4.00 -6.67
CA ALA A 89 28.93 -3.99 -5.51
C ALA A 89 27.47 -3.62 -5.87
N THR A 90 27.27 -2.83 -6.94
CA THR A 90 26.00 -2.17 -7.24
C THR A 90 25.25 -2.77 -8.42
N VAL A 91 25.96 -3.45 -9.33
CA VAL A 91 25.43 -3.92 -10.62
C VAL A 91 24.18 -4.78 -10.47
N ASN A 92 24.14 -5.68 -9.48
CA ASN A 92 23.00 -6.58 -9.28
C ASN A 92 21.71 -5.83 -8.88
N VAL A 93 21.84 -4.79 -8.06
CA VAL A 93 20.68 -3.98 -7.64
C VAL A 93 20.24 -3.06 -8.79
N LEU A 94 21.18 -2.47 -9.53
CA LEU A 94 20.86 -1.69 -10.73
C LEU A 94 20.12 -2.54 -11.76
N GLU A 95 20.62 -3.75 -12.01
CA GLU A 95 20.03 -4.71 -12.92
C GLU A 95 18.60 -5.09 -12.48
N PHE A 96 18.42 -5.39 -11.20
CA PHE A 96 17.11 -5.70 -10.63
C PHE A 96 16.12 -4.53 -10.83
N LEU A 97 16.50 -3.31 -10.42
CA LEU A 97 15.66 -2.12 -10.57
C LEU A 97 15.35 -1.80 -12.04
N TYR A 98 16.31 -2.04 -12.93
CA TYR A 98 16.10 -1.88 -14.37
C TYR A 98 15.09 -2.90 -14.90
N ARG A 99 15.25 -4.18 -14.57
CA ARG A 99 14.38 -5.26 -15.04
C ARG A 99 12.96 -5.17 -14.46
N CYS A 100 12.78 -4.58 -13.28
CA CYS A 100 11.48 -4.37 -12.66
C CYS A 100 10.77 -3.07 -13.08
N ASP A 101 11.27 -2.39 -14.12
CA ASP A 101 10.75 -1.14 -14.67
C ASP A 101 10.86 0.11 -13.77
N PHE A 102 11.64 0.08 -12.68
CA PHE A 102 11.82 1.25 -11.81
C PHE A 102 12.34 2.48 -12.57
N PHE A 103 13.42 2.32 -13.35
CA PHE A 103 14.01 3.43 -14.10
C PHE A 103 13.13 3.90 -15.27
N TYR A 104 12.35 3.00 -15.88
CA TYR A 104 11.41 3.37 -16.94
C TYR A 104 10.26 4.22 -16.39
N ILE A 105 9.69 3.83 -15.25
CA ILE A 105 8.63 4.59 -14.58
C ILE A 105 9.16 5.91 -14.03
N ALA A 106 10.30 5.90 -13.33
CA ALA A 106 10.81 7.10 -12.68
C ALA A 106 11.39 8.14 -13.67
N GLY A 107 11.94 7.68 -14.80
CA GLY A 107 12.59 8.52 -15.79
C GLY A 107 11.64 9.15 -16.82
N ASP A 108 12.23 9.66 -17.90
CA ASP A 108 11.56 10.36 -19.00
C ASP A 108 11.15 9.42 -20.16
N ASN A 109 10.91 8.13 -19.89
CA ASN A 109 10.61 7.13 -20.91
C ASN A 109 9.41 7.55 -21.80
N GLN A 110 9.65 7.72 -23.10
CA GLN A 110 8.62 8.09 -24.09
C GLN A 110 8.13 6.92 -24.93
N ASN A 111 8.64 5.70 -24.70
CA ASN A 111 8.26 4.55 -25.51
C ASN A 111 6.79 4.18 -25.25
N PRO A 112 5.92 4.15 -26.28
CA PRO A 112 4.49 3.86 -26.12
C PRO A 112 4.20 2.41 -25.70
N ASN A 113 5.14 1.48 -25.89
CA ASN A 113 4.98 0.05 -25.57
C ASN A 113 5.55 -0.34 -24.20
N PHE A 114 6.18 0.62 -23.50
CA PHE A 114 6.72 0.44 -22.15
C PHE A 114 5.98 1.38 -21.21
N PRO A 115 5.99 1.15 -19.88
CA PRO A 115 5.32 2.07 -18.97
C PRO A 115 5.78 3.51 -19.23
N LYS A 116 4.80 4.41 -19.37
CA LYS A 116 5.05 5.82 -19.66
C LYS A 116 5.85 6.42 -18.52
N GLY A 117 6.99 7.02 -18.86
CA GLY A 117 7.86 7.66 -17.89
C GLY A 117 7.17 8.83 -17.21
N ARG A 118 7.34 8.90 -15.89
CA ARG A 118 6.74 9.94 -15.04
C ARG A 118 7.61 11.18 -14.90
N ASN A 119 8.87 11.10 -15.33
CA ASN A 119 9.86 12.18 -15.29
C ASN A 119 10.03 12.77 -13.88
N ILE A 120 10.12 11.89 -12.87
CA ILE A 120 10.32 12.26 -11.46
C ILE A 120 11.77 12.14 -11.00
N LEU A 121 12.59 11.39 -11.74
CA LEU A 121 14.03 11.29 -11.53
C LEU A 121 14.81 11.63 -12.80
N LYS A 122 15.94 12.28 -12.59
CA LYS A 122 16.98 12.52 -13.59
C LYS A 122 18.24 11.78 -13.17
N PHE A 123 18.72 10.90 -14.04
CA PHE A 123 19.93 10.10 -13.81
C PHE A 123 20.66 9.86 -15.13
N ASN A 124 21.96 9.56 -15.05
CA ASN A 124 22.76 9.24 -16.23
C ASN A 124 22.49 7.79 -16.67
N LYS A 125 21.80 7.62 -17.80
CA LYS A 125 21.45 6.31 -18.38
C LYS A 125 22.66 5.46 -18.76
N ALA A 126 23.85 6.05 -18.91
CA ALA A 126 25.08 5.30 -19.20
C ALA A 126 25.47 4.29 -18.10
N TYR A 127 24.98 4.49 -16.86
CA TYR A 127 25.16 3.52 -15.78
C TYR A 127 24.22 2.30 -15.87
N LEU A 128 23.20 2.32 -16.74
CA LEU A 128 22.19 1.27 -16.85
C LEU A 128 22.52 0.31 -18.02
N GLY A 129 23.49 -0.58 -17.81
CA GLY A 129 23.92 -1.53 -18.83
C GLY A 129 25.00 -2.49 -18.33
N ALA A 130 25.53 -3.31 -19.26
CA ALA A 130 26.48 -4.39 -18.96
C ALA A 130 25.97 -5.39 -17.90
N PHE A 131 24.65 -5.56 -17.86
CA PHE A 131 23.98 -6.53 -16.99
C PHE A 131 24.29 -7.95 -17.44
N SER A 132 24.63 -8.81 -16.48
CA SER A 132 25.00 -10.21 -16.72
C SER A 132 24.25 -11.18 -15.81
N GLY A 133 23.35 -10.67 -14.98
CA GLY A 133 22.52 -11.44 -14.10
C GLY A 133 21.48 -12.29 -14.83
N LYS A 134 20.86 -13.17 -14.06
CA LYS A 134 19.82 -14.09 -14.55
C LYS A 134 18.59 -13.31 -15.00
N GLU A 135 17.83 -13.92 -15.90
CA GLU A 135 16.53 -13.39 -16.26
C GLU A 135 15.60 -13.33 -15.06
N MET A 136 14.95 -12.19 -14.92
CA MET A 136 13.88 -11.97 -13.96
C MET A 136 12.57 -12.27 -14.67
N ARG A 137 11.60 -12.81 -13.93
CA ARG A 137 10.27 -13.06 -14.46
C ARG A 137 9.65 -11.79 -15.06
N PRO A 138 9.03 -11.86 -16.24
CA PRO A 138 8.44 -10.70 -16.90
C PRO A 138 7.39 -9.98 -16.06
N GLU A 139 6.73 -10.69 -15.15
CA GLU A 139 5.63 -10.15 -14.32
C GLU A 139 6.13 -9.41 -13.07
N HIS A 140 7.39 -9.63 -12.65
CA HIS A 140 8.00 -8.99 -11.46
C HIS A 140 8.35 -7.52 -11.70
N LYS A 141 7.36 -6.72 -12.07
CA LYS A 141 7.51 -5.33 -12.47
C LYS A 141 6.69 -4.43 -11.56
N VAL A 142 7.23 -3.26 -11.28
CA VAL A 142 6.43 -2.19 -10.69
C VAL A 142 5.48 -1.64 -11.76
N ARG A 143 4.25 -1.34 -11.33
CA ARG A 143 3.19 -0.74 -12.14
C ARG A 143 2.85 0.63 -11.57
N ALA A 144 2.54 1.57 -12.45
CA ALA A 144 1.97 2.86 -12.08
C ALA A 144 0.59 2.94 -12.72
N TYR A 145 -0.45 3.24 -11.94
CA TYR A 145 -1.80 3.44 -12.43
C TYR A 145 -2.19 4.90 -12.25
N SER A 146 -2.69 5.52 -13.32
CA SER A 146 -3.04 6.94 -13.33
C SER A 146 -4.14 7.25 -14.33
N LEU A 147 -4.91 8.31 -14.08
CA LEU A 147 -5.87 8.83 -15.06
C LEU A 147 -5.22 9.47 -16.29
N ASP A 148 -3.91 9.73 -16.26
CA ASP A 148 -3.13 10.27 -17.37
C ASP A 148 -2.76 9.23 -18.45
N GLU A 149 -3.17 7.98 -18.24
CA GLU A 149 -2.96 6.85 -19.15
C GLU A 149 -4.26 6.51 -19.88
N ASP A 150 -4.15 5.79 -21.01
CA ASP A 150 -5.25 5.19 -21.76
C ASP A 150 -6.45 6.13 -22.03
N GLU A 151 -6.17 7.43 -22.17
CA GLU A 151 -7.17 8.49 -22.33
C GLU A 151 -8.26 8.53 -21.25
N LEU A 152 -8.03 7.93 -20.07
CA LEU A 152 -9.05 7.77 -19.04
C LEU A 152 -9.69 9.11 -18.64
N LYS A 153 -8.91 10.18 -18.50
CA LYS A 153 -9.44 11.53 -18.23
C LYS A 153 -10.50 12.00 -19.23
N SER A 154 -10.38 11.68 -20.51
CA SER A 154 -11.35 12.12 -21.53
C SER A 154 -12.64 11.31 -21.40
N VAL A 155 -12.53 9.99 -21.21
CA VAL A 155 -13.67 9.09 -21.05
C VAL A 155 -14.48 9.45 -19.80
N LEU A 156 -13.81 9.69 -18.66
CA LEU A 156 -14.49 10.01 -17.40
C LEU A 156 -15.30 11.30 -17.44
N LYS A 157 -14.86 12.31 -18.23
CA LYS A 157 -15.60 13.57 -18.40
C LYS A 157 -16.96 13.38 -19.07
N ASN A 158 -17.11 12.32 -19.86
CA ASN A 158 -18.35 12.00 -20.57
C ASN A 158 -19.35 11.20 -19.71
N LEU A 159 -18.93 10.77 -18.51
CA LEU A 159 -19.78 10.00 -17.59
C LEU A 159 -20.51 10.93 -16.62
N SER A 160 -21.82 10.66 -16.45
CA SER A 160 -22.75 11.57 -15.76
C SER A 160 -22.66 11.57 -14.23
N SER A 161 -22.01 10.57 -13.62
CA SER A 161 -21.91 10.44 -12.16
C SER A 161 -20.59 9.80 -11.73
N GLU A 162 -20.17 10.10 -10.50
CA GLU A 162 -18.98 9.50 -9.87
C GLU A 162 -19.11 7.98 -9.76
N GLU A 163 -20.31 7.46 -9.53
CA GLU A 163 -20.60 6.03 -9.50
C GLU A 163 -20.30 5.37 -10.85
N LYS A 164 -20.78 5.95 -11.96
CA LYS A 164 -20.47 5.46 -13.31
C LYS A 164 -18.98 5.57 -13.64
N GLN A 165 -18.33 6.65 -13.20
CA GLN A 165 -16.89 6.82 -13.36
C GLN A 165 -16.12 5.70 -12.63
N ARG A 166 -16.51 5.40 -11.40
CA ARG A 166 -15.94 4.32 -10.61
C ARG A 166 -16.15 2.97 -11.28
N ASP A 167 -17.39 2.63 -11.67
CA ASP A 167 -17.69 1.33 -12.26
C ASP A 167 -16.93 1.10 -13.58
N PHE A 168 -16.77 2.15 -14.39
CA PHE A 168 -15.90 2.13 -15.58
C PHE A 168 -14.44 1.87 -15.21
N LEU A 169 -13.90 2.60 -14.23
CA LEU A 169 -12.51 2.43 -13.80
C LEU A 169 -12.25 1.06 -13.18
N ILE A 170 -13.17 0.52 -12.38
CA ILE A 170 -13.08 -0.83 -11.84
C ILE A 170 -12.94 -1.82 -12.99
N SER A 171 -13.85 -1.79 -13.97
CA SER A 171 -13.80 -2.68 -15.13
C SER A 171 -12.48 -2.57 -15.91
N HIS A 172 -12.02 -1.34 -16.16
CA HIS A 172 -10.74 -1.08 -16.83
C HIS A 172 -9.55 -1.65 -16.03
N PHE A 173 -9.47 -1.36 -14.73
CA PHE A 173 -8.37 -1.84 -13.90
C PHE A 173 -8.46 -3.33 -13.59
N THR A 174 -9.63 -3.96 -13.58
CA THR A 174 -9.76 -5.43 -13.49
C THR A 174 -9.02 -6.11 -14.62
N TYR A 175 -9.14 -5.60 -15.85
CA TYR A 175 -8.39 -6.11 -17.00
C TYR A 175 -6.87 -5.95 -16.80
N LYS A 176 -6.41 -4.74 -16.45
CA LYS A 176 -4.98 -4.44 -16.25
C LYS A 176 -4.36 -5.23 -15.10
N VAL A 177 -5.03 -5.28 -13.96
CA VAL A 177 -4.56 -6.00 -12.76
C VAL A 177 -4.46 -7.49 -13.07
N ARG A 178 -5.43 -8.05 -13.83
CA ARG A 178 -5.37 -9.43 -14.30
C ARG A 178 -4.14 -9.66 -15.19
N GLU A 179 -3.94 -8.83 -16.21
CA GLU A 179 -2.76 -8.89 -17.08
C GLU A 179 -1.45 -8.80 -16.29
N HIS A 180 -1.40 -7.97 -15.24
CA HIS A 180 -0.18 -7.72 -14.50
C HIS A 180 0.15 -8.76 -13.42
N PHE A 181 -0.86 -9.34 -12.76
CA PHE A 181 -0.66 -10.09 -11.51
C PHE A 181 -1.27 -11.50 -11.50
N GLN A 182 -2.09 -11.88 -12.48
CA GLN A 182 -2.76 -13.19 -12.46
C GLN A 182 -1.77 -14.35 -12.37
N ASP A 183 -0.71 -14.35 -13.18
CA ASP A 183 0.26 -15.45 -13.20
C ASP A 183 0.98 -15.57 -11.86
N LEU A 184 1.32 -14.46 -11.22
CA LEU A 184 1.94 -14.42 -9.90
C LEU A 184 1.00 -14.92 -8.79
N LEU A 185 -0.30 -14.66 -8.92
CA LEU A 185 -1.31 -15.18 -8.00
C LEU A 185 -1.51 -16.70 -8.18
N PHE A 186 -1.28 -17.25 -9.37
CA PHE A 186 -1.39 -18.69 -9.60
C PHE A 186 -0.20 -19.49 -9.07
N ASP A 187 0.97 -18.86 -8.88
CA ASP A 187 2.16 -19.54 -8.37
C ASP A 187 2.09 -19.92 -6.88
N ASN A 188 1.10 -19.39 -6.16
CA ASN A 188 0.92 -19.61 -4.74
C ASN A 188 -0.41 -20.34 -4.47
N ASN A 189 -0.33 -21.46 -3.76
CA ASN A 189 -1.45 -22.36 -3.54
C ASN A 189 -2.63 -21.69 -2.80
N TYR A 190 -2.36 -20.70 -1.93
CA TYR A 190 -3.41 -19.99 -1.22
C TYR A 190 -4.11 -18.93 -2.07
N THR A 191 -3.35 -18.28 -2.95
CA THR A 191 -3.91 -17.22 -3.80
C THR A 191 -4.51 -17.77 -5.09
N ALA A 192 -4.10 -18.95 -5.54
CA ALA A 192 -4.56 -19.55 -6.79
C ALA A 192 -6.07 -19.84 -6.79
N GLU A 193 -6.64 -20.31 -5.67
CA GLU A 193 -8.08 -20.58 -5.57
C GLU A 193 -8.91 -19.30 -5.45
N GLN A 194 -8.32 -18.22 -4.93
CA GLN A 194 -9.00 -16.96 -4.62
C GLN A 194 -8.56 -15.82 -5.55
N TYR A 195 -7.90 -16.14 -6.67
CA TYR A 195 -7.25 -15.13 -7.51
C TYR A 195 -8.23 -14.06 -7.99
N ASN A 196 -9.47 -14.42 -8.34
CA ASN A 196 -10.50 -13.45 -8.74
C ASN A 196 -10.79 -12.44 -7.62
N THR A 197 -10.90 -12.90 -6.38
CA THR A 197 -11.09 -12.03 -5.21
C THR A 197 -9.93 -11.05 -5.05
N TYR A 198 -8.69 -11.52 -5.20
CA TYR A 198 -7.52 -10.63 -5.20
C TYR A 198 -7.58 -9.61 -6.34
N ILE A 199 -7.86 -10.04 -7.57
CA ILE A 199 -7.98 -9.13 -8.72
C ILE A 199 -9.02 -8.04 -8.44
N ASP A 200 -10.22 -8.41 -8.02
CA ASP A 200 -11.32 -7.47 -7.77
C ASP A 200 -10.97 -6.46 -6.68
N ILE A 201 -10.40 -6.94 -5.57
CA ILE A 201 -9.95 -6.09 -4.46
C ILE A 201 -8.85 -5.13 -4.90
N LEU A 202 -7.83 -5.62 -5.63
CA LEU A 202 -6.73 -4.78 -6.10
C LEU A 202 -7.21 -3.70 -7.05
N SER A 203 -8.14 -4.02 -7.95
CA SER A 203 -8.77 -3.06 -8.86
C SER A 203 -9.59 -2.01 -8.12
N GLU A 204 -10.33 -2.38 -7.07
CA GLU A 204 -11.02 -1.42 -6.20
C GLU A 204 -10.03 -0.51 -5.46
N LEU A 205 -8.92 -1.03 -4.94
CA LEU A 205 -7.89 -0.22 -4.27
C LEU A 205 -7.25 0.79 -5.23
N ILE A 206 -6.85 0.33 -6.42
CA ILE A 206 -6.29 1.21 -7.47
C ILE A 206 -7.31 2.26 -7.90
N THR A 207 -8.57 1.88 -8.11
CA THR A 207 -9.65 2.81 -8.47
C THR A 207 -9.81 3.89 -7.41
N ASN A 208 -9.83 3.51 -6.12
CA ASN A 208 -9.94 4.46 -5.02
C ASN A 208 -8.77 5.46 -5.01
N SER A 209 -7.53 4.99 -5.26
CA SER A 209 -6.35 5.85 -5.36
C SER A 209 -6.46 6.86 -6.52
N VAL A 210 -6.80 6.41 -7.72
CA VAL A 210 -6.82 7.29 -8.89
C VAL A 210 -8.03 8.23 -8.93
N LEU A 211 -9.20 7.77 -8.49
CA LEU A 211 -10.45 8.54 -8.58
C LEU A 211 -10.61 9.50 -7.40
N HIS A 212 -10.56 8.99 -6.17
CA HIS A 212 -10.85 9.80 -4.98
C HIS A 212 -9.61 10.56 -4.49
N SER A 213 -8.46 9.88 -4.46
CA SER A 213 -7.19 10.50 -4.06
C SER A 213 -6.57 11.36 -5.17
N LYS A 214 -7.07 11.25 -6.42
CA LYS A 214 -6.52 11.91 -7.63
C LYS A 214 -5.00 11.75 -7.73
N SER A 215 -4.53 10.59 -7.29
CA SER A 215 -3.12 10.27 -7.10
C SER A 215 -2.68 9.22 -8.11
N ILE A 216 -1.42 8.80 -7.99
CA ILE A 216 -0.89 7.66 -8.73
C ILE A 216 -0.77 6.52 -7.74
N ALA A 217 -1.26 5.35 -8.15
CA ALA A 217 -1.03 4.11 -7.41
C ALA A 217 0.20 3.42 -8.00
N PHE A 218 1.24 3.25 -7.19
CA PHE A 218 2.36 2.36 -7.50
C PHE A 218 2.10 1.01 -6.88
N ALA A 219 2.15 -0.06 -7.67
CA ALA A 219 1.94 -1.41 -7.18
C ALA A 219 3.00 -2.38 -7.71
N LEU A 220 3.38 -3.37 -6.90
CA LEU A 220 4.30 -4.43 -7.27
C LEU A 220 3.88 -5.71 -6.56
N MET A 221 3.90 -6.82 -7.30
CA MET A 221 3.78 -8.17 -6.76
C MET A 221 5.05 -8.95 -7.11
N PHE A 222 5.53 -9.74 -6.16
CA PHE A 222 6.77 -10.48 -6.29
C PHE A 222 6.64 -11.83 -5.61
N VAL A 223 6.99 -12.90 -6.32
CA VAL A 223 6.99 -14.27 -5.78
C VAL A 223 8.43 -14.74 -5.66
N ASP A 224 8.86 -15.03 -4.43
CA ASP A 224 10.13 -15.72 -4.18
C ASP A 224 9.89 -17.21 -3.88
N ARG A 225 10.93 -17.93 -3.46
CA ARG A 225 10.82 -19.36 -3.14
C ARG A 225 9.84 -19.65 -1.99
N PHE A 226 9.71 -18.72 -1.05
CA PHE A 226 9.04 -18.92 0.22
C PHE A 226 7.68 -18.23 0.29
N LYS A 227 7.54 -17.07 -0.36
CA LYS A 227 6.36 -16.21 -0.24
C LYS A 227 6.04 -15.41 -1.49
N THR A 228 4.75 -15.09 -1.61
CA THR A 228 4.22 -14.03 -2.47
C THR A 228 4.12 -12.76 -1.66
N LYS A 229 4.76 -11.70 -2.14
CA LYS A 229 4.66 -10.37 -1.55
C LYS A 229 3.93 -9.43 -2.49
N PHE A 230 3.14 -8.55 -1.92
CA PHE A 230 2.45 -7.50 -2.65
C PHE A 230 2.58 -6.17 -1.92
N SER A 231 2.75 -5.09 -2.67
CA SER A 231 2.79 -3.74 -2.14
C SER A 231 2.05 -2.80 -3.07
N ILE A 232 1.16 -1.99 -2.51
CA ILE A 232 0.51 -0.87 -3.20
C ILE A 232 0.61 0.38 -2.34
N THR A 233 1.04 1.48 -2.95
CA THR A 233 1.03 2.78 -2.30
C THR A 233 0.48 3.83 -3.24
N ASP A 234 -0.16 4.84 -2.66
CA ASP A 234 -0.55 6.04 -3.36
C ASP A 234 0.03 7.27 -2.67
N ASN A 235 0.18 8.37 -3.42
CA ASN A 235 0.65 9.65 -2.92
C ASN A 235 -0.46 10.70 -2.76
N GLY A 236 -1.69 10.24 -2.52
CA GLY A 236 -2.88 11.05 -2.50
C GLY A 236 -3.15 11.75 -1.17
N VAL A 237 -4.44 11.94 -0.88
CA VAL A 237 -4.87 12.72 0.30
C VAL A 237 -4.78 11.91 1.60
N GLY A 238 -4.64 10.59 1.52
CA GLY A 238 -4.61 9.70 2.68
C GLY A 238 -6.00 9.41 3.25
N PHE A 239 -6.06 8.58 4.30
CA PHE A 239 -7.34 8.16 4.87
C PHE A 239 -8.07 9.30 5.57
N ALA A 240 -7.38 10.13 6.35
CA ALA A 240 -8.03 11.17 7.15
C ALA A 240 -8.89 12.11 6.29
N GLU A 241 -8.34 12.60 5.17
CA GLU A 241 -9.07 13.45 4.25
C GLU A 241 -10.12 12.68 3.45
N SER A 242 -9.85 11.42 3.06
CA SER A 242 -10.81 10.58 2.35
C SER A 242 -12.07 10.28 3.16
N MET A 243 -11.91 10.07 4.47
CA MET A 243 -13.00 9.70 5.38
C MET A 243 -13.94 10.88 5.69
N LYS A 244 -13.41 12.11 5.78
CA LYS A 244 -14.21 13.33 5.95
C LYS A 244 -15.19 13.60 4.80
N LEU A 245 -14.87 13.12 3.60
CA LEU A 245 -15.70 13.30 2.40
C LEU A 245 -16.79 12.22 2.27
N LYS A 246 -16.83 11.21 3.14
CA LYS A 246 -17.83 10.15 3.03
C LYS A 246 -19.20 10.65 3.47
N PRO A 247 -20.28 10.30 2.75
CA PRO A 247 -21.62 10.71 3.14
C PRO A 247 -22.05 9.93 4.38
N LYS A 248 -22.79 10.62 5.25
CA LYS A 248 -23.58 9.98 6.29
C LYS A 248 -24.64 9.08 5.66
N THR A 249 -24.83 7.90 6.22
CA THR A 249 -25.88 6.94 5.82
C THR A 249 -26.68 6.49 7.05
N ALA A 250 -27.67 5.62 6.87
CA ALA A 250 -28.42 5.03 7.98
C ALA A 250 -27.54 4.18 8.93
N PHE A 251 -26.41 3.68 8.43
CA PHE A 251 -25.56 2.69 9.12
C PHE A 251 -24.09 3.13 9.23
N TYR A 252 -23.77 4.37 8.84
CA TYR A 252 -22.42 4.90 8.93
C TYR A 252 -22.42 6.41 9.16
N GLU A 253 -21.68 6.83 10.19
CA GLU A 253 -21.36 8.24 10.48
C GLU A 253 -19.88 8.48 10.15
N PRO A 254 -19.54 9.50 9.33
CA PRO A 254 -18.15 9.86 9.05
C PRO A 254 -17.34 10.13 10.32
N GLU A 255 -16.19 9.46 10.47
CA GLU A 255 -15.33 9.53 11.65
C GLU A 255 -16.03 9.07 12.96
N GLY A 256 -17.14 8.35 12.86
CA GLY A 256 -17.92 7.90 14.02
C GLY A 256 -17.17 6.90 14.90
N LEU A 257 -16.52 5.89 14.32
CA LEU A 257 -15.72 4.93 15.09
C LEU A 257 -14.46 5.61 15.64
N LYS A 258 -13.79 6.43 14.81
CA LYS A 258 -12.62 7.22 15.25
C LYS A 258 -12.91 8.06 16.49
N THR A 259 -14.04 8.76 16.51
CA THR A 259 -14.44 9.64 17.63
C THR A 259 -14.65 8.83 18.92
N LEU A 260 -15.25 7.64 18.81
CA LEU A 260 -15.42 6.74 19.96
C LEU A 260 -14.08 6.21 20.48
N LEU A 261 -13.18 5.81 19.59
CA LEU A 261 -11.83 5.34 19.94
C LEU A 261 -11.03 6.43 20.66
N LEU A 262 -11.06 7.68 20.17
CA LEU A 262 -10.39 8.82 20.82
C LEU A 262 -10.92 9.07 22.23
N LYS A 263 -12.23 8.88 22.46
CA LYS A 263 -12.85 9.09 23.77
C LYS A 263 -12.53 7.98 24.77
N ASN A 264 -12.45 6.74 24.29
CA ASN A 264 -12.41 5.56 25.17
C ASN A 264 -11.00 4.99 25.35
N ILE A 265 -10.10 5.20 24.38
CA ILE A 265 -8.78 4.54 24.35
C ILE A 265 -7.69 5.60 24.28
N THR A 266 -6.85 5.64 25.31
CA THR A 266 -5.65 6.47 25.34
C THR A 266 -4.43 5.58 25.54
N VAL A 267 -3.31 5.98 24.94
CA VAL A 267 -2.03 5.25 25.06
C VAL A 267 -1.01 6.17 25.68
N LYS A 268 -0.43 5.74 26.79
CA LYS A 268 0.61 6.53 27.47
C LYS A 268 1.79 6.74 26.53
N ASN A 269 2.35 7.95 26.53
CA ASN A 269 3.51 8.35 25.73
C ASN A 269 3.29 8.40 24.20
N ILE A 270 2.05 8.37 23.72
CA ILE A 270 1.72 8.62 22.32
C ILE A 270 0.84 9.85 22.23
N SER A 271 1.20 10.80 21.38
CA SER A 271 0.38 12.01 21.20
C SER A 271 -0.96 11.68 20.54
N GLU A 272 -2.01 12.43 20.91
CA GLU A 272 -3.35 12.31 20.32
C GLU A 272 -3.35 12.43 18.80
N ASN A 273 -2.44 13.21 18.22
CA ASN A 273 -2.29 13.33 16.78
C ASN A 273 -1.89 12.01 16.10
N ILE A 274 -1.02 11.23 16.74
CA ILE A 274 -0.57 9.93 16.23
C ILE A 274 -1.69 8.89 16.43
N LEU A 275 -2.33 8.91 17.60
CA LEU A 275 -3.51 8.06 17.86
C LEU A 275 -4.66 8.38 16.90
N GLY A 276 -4.84 9.64 16.52
CA GLY A 276 -5.80 10.06 15.50
C GLY A 276 -5.54 9.39 14.16
N GLY A 277 -4.27 9.22 13.77
CA GLY A 277 -3.89 8.46 12.58
C GLY A 277 -4.23 6.97 12.69
N LEU A 278 -3.90 6.35 13.84
CA LEU A 278 -4.27 4.96 14.13
C LEU A 278 -5.78 4.73 13.99
N TYR A 279 -6.58 5.55 14.67
CA TYR A 279 -8.02 5.39 14.74
C TYR A 279 -8.70 5.73 13.40
N THR A 280 -8.10 6.59 12.58
CA THR A 280 -8.52 6.79 11.18
C THR A 280 -8.34 5.51 10.35
N ILE A 281 -7.29 4.70 10.58
CA ILE A 281 -7.15 3.41 9.88
C ILE A 281 -8.28 2.47 10.30
N TYR A 282 -8.56 2.34 11.60
CA TYR A 282 -9.68 1.51 12.09
C TYR A 282 -11.04 1.95 11.55
N ASP A 283 -11.32 3.26 11.54
CA ASP A 283 -12.54 3.83 10.98
C ASP A 283 -12.67 3.55 9.47
N THR A 284 -11.54 3.57 8.74
CA THR A 284 -11.50 3.22 7.32
C THR A 284 -11.77 1.74 7.08
N LEU A 285 -11.19 0.84 7.89
CA LEU A 285 -11.46 -0.60 7.82
C LEU A 285 -12.92 -0.90 8.16
N PHE A 286 -13.46 -0.23 9.19
CA PHE A 286 -14.89 -0.31 9.52
C PHE A 286 -15.75 0.15 8.35
N TYR A 287 -15.54 1.35 7.81
CA TYR A 287 -16.28 1.82 6.64
C TYR A 287 -16.16 0.86 5.43
N SER A 288 -14.96 0.31 5.19
CA SER A 288 -14.75 -0.68 4.12
C SER A 288 -15.57 -1.95 4.35
N SER A 289 -15.81 -2.36 5.59
CA SER A 289 -16.60 -3.55 5.92
C SER A 289 -18.10 -3.40 5.65
N LEU A 290 -18.60 -2.14 5.59
CA LEU A 290 -20.00 -1.81 5.39
C LEU A 290 -20.42 -1.75 3.90
N LYS A 291 -19.47 -1.86 2.99
CA LYS A 291 -19.70 -1.69 1.56
C LYS A 291 -20.35 -2.92 0.92
N ASP A 292 -21.01 -2.68 -0.20
CA ASP A 292 -21.63 -3.64 -1.11
C ASP A 292 -20.64 -4.41 -2.00
N ARG A 293 -19.34 -4.16 -1.85
CA ARG A 293 -18.27 -4.72 -2.67
C ARG A 293 -17.06 -5.08 -1.83
N HIS A 294 -16.21 -5.96 -2.35
CA HIS A 294 -14.96 -6.30 -1.69
C HIS A 294 -13.94 -5.17 -1.82
N GLY A 295 -13.21 -4.90 -0.74
CA GLY A 295 -12.20 -3.84 -0.72
C GLY A 295 -11.12 -4.10 0.32
N LEU A 296 -10.60 -3.01 0.91
CA LEU A 296 -9.47 -3.03 1.84
C LEU A 296 -9.66 -3.99 3.03
N PHE A 297 -10.84 -3.98 3.65
CA PHE A 297 -11.13 -4.86 4.78
C PHE A 297 -11.20 -6.33 4.35
N ASP A 298 -11.78 -6.62 3.18
CA ASP A 298 -11.80 -7.98 2.62
C ASP A 298 -10.38 -8.46 2.29
N LEU A 299 -9.50 -7.59 1.79
CA LEU A 299 -8.09 -7.93 1.56
C LEU A 299 -7.42 -8.44 2.83
N MET A 300 -7.61 -7.71 3.93
CA MET A 300 -7.04 -8.06 5.23
C MET A 300 -7.55 -9.43 5.70
N LEU A 301 -8.85 -9.70 5.57
CA LEU A 301 -9.44 -10.98 5.96
C LEU A 301 -8.93 -12.13 5.10
N THR A 302 -8.95 -11.98 3.77
CA THR A 302 -8.51 -12.99 2.81
C THR A 302 -7.03 -13.33 3.01
N VAL A 303 -6.18 -12.32 3.17
CA VAL A 303 -4.74 -12.54 3.43
C VAL A 303 -4.52 -13.29 4.74
N VAL A 304 -5.15 -12.87 5.83
CA VAL A 304 -4.82 -13.38 7.16
C VAL A 304 -5.53 -14.70 7.47
N LEU A 305 -6.83 -14.80 7.17
CA LEU A 305 -7.64 -15.97 7.52
C LEU A 305 -7.55 -17.08 6.48
N GLU A 306 -7.51 -16.72 5.20
CA GLU A 306 -7.61 -17.68 4.10
C GLU A 306 -6.23 -18.03 3.54
N SER A 307 -5.28 -17.08 3.58
CA SER A 307 -3.93 -17.26 3.04
C SER A 307 -2.83 -17.37 4.12
N LYS A 308 -3.18 -17.29 5.41
CA LYS A 308 -2.25 -17.33 6.57
C LYS A 308 -1.11 -16.32 6.49
N GLY A 309 -1.32 -15.21 5.77
CA GLY A 309 -0.32 -14.19 5.55
C GLY A 309 -0.29 -13.09 6.61
N TYR A 310 0.56 -12.11 6.33
CA TYR A 310 0.62 -10.84 7.04
C TYR A 310 0.03 -9.75 6.17
N PHE A 311 -0.85 -8.94 6.75
CA PHE A 311 -1.37 -7.73 6.15
C PHE A 311 -0.82 -6.54 6.93
N ARG A 312 -0.22 -5.57 6.25
CA ARG A 312 0.22 -4.30 6.86
C ARG A 312 -0.44 -3.15 6.15
N ILE A 313 -0.86 -2.18 6.93
CA ILE A 313 -1.42 -0.95 6.43
C ILE A 313 -0.80 0.22 7.15
N HIS A 314 -0.30 1.18 6.38
CA HIS A 314 0.34 2.39 6.85
C HIS A 314 -0.42 3.61 6.32
N SER A 315 -0.67 4.57 7.21
CA SER A 315 -1.17 5.90 6.86
C SER A 315 -0.49 6.92 7.77
N ASP A 316 -0.06 8.03 7.18
CA ASP A 316 0.69 9.10 7.85
C ASP A 316 1.94 8.56 8.55
N ASN A 317 1.93 8.47 9.88
CA ASN A 317 3.05 7.98 10.68
C ASN A 317 2.68 6.78 11.55
N THR A 318 1.62 6.06 11.18
CA THR A 318 1.14 4.89 11.91
C THR A 318 0.99 3.70 10.97
N GLN A 319 1.37 2.52 11.46
CA GLN A 319 1.15 1.24 10.79
C GLN A 319 0.45 0.25 11.73
N ILE A 320 -0.48 -0.52 11.16
CA ILE A 320 -1.08 -1.70 11.76
C ILE A 320 -0.59 -2.93 11.00
N ILE A 321 -0.18 -3.96 11.73
CA ILE A 321 0.27 -5.27 11.26
C ILE A 321 -0.72 -6.31 11.75
N VAL A 322 -1.43 -6.94 10.83
CA VAL A 322 -2.44 -7.97 11.12
C VAL A 322 -1.92 -9.32 10.65
N SER A 323 -2.06 -10.33 11.49
CA SER A 323 -1.53 -11.69 11.26
C SER A 323 -2.44 -12.74 11.90
N SER A 324 -2.11 -14.02 11.70
CA SER A 324 -2.81 -15.17 12.29
C SER A 324 -2.94 -15.10 13.82
N ARG A 325 -2.07 -14.35 14.52
CA ARG A 325 -2.18 -14.09 15.97
C ARG A 325 -3.42 -13.26 16.38
N MET A 326 -4.15 -12.74 15.40
CA MET A 326 -5.38 -11.95 15.57
C MET A 326 -6.59 -12.66 14.94
N ALA A 327 -6.47 -13.95 14.60
CA ALA A 327 -7.51 -14.67 13.86
C ALA A 327 -8.84 -14.71 14.61
N ASP A 328 -8.83 -14.87 15.93
CA ASP A 328 -10.06 -14.93 16.75
C ASP A 328 -10.89 -13.65 16.60
N GLU A 329 -10.24 -12.48 16.67
CA GLU A 329 -10.88 -11.18 16.46
C GLU A 329 -11.42 -11.03 15.03
N LEU A 330 -10.62 -11.47 14.05
CA LEU A 330 -10.97 -11.38 12.64
C LEU A 330 -12.12 -12.32 12.25
N TYR A 331 -12.26 -13.50 12.85
CA TYR A 331 -13.39 -14.40 12.60
C TYR A 331 -14.71 -13.75 13.02
N GLY A 332 -14.71 -13.06 14.16
CA GLY A 332 -15.85 -12.25 14.59
C GLY A 332 -16.22 -11.20 13.54
N LEU A 333 -15.25 -10.39 13.11
CA LEU A 333 -15.49 -9.35 12.11
C LEU A 333 -15.92 -9.93 10.75
N GLN A 334 -15.35 -11.05 10.31
CA GLN A 334 -15.71 -11.72 9.06
C GLN A 334 -17.17 -12.20 9.06
N LEU A 335 -17.67 -12.71 10.20
CA LEU A 335 -19.06 -13.17 10.32
C LEU A 335 -20.04 -12.04 9.99
N TYR A 336 -19.86 -10.88 10.63
CA TYR A 336 -20.71 -9.71 10.40
C TYR A 336 -20.54 -9.13 9.00
N ARG A 337 -19.29 -9.09 8.49
CA ARG A 337 -19.01 -8.68 7.11
C ARG A 337 -19.78 -9.52 6.08
N LYS A 338 -19.82 -10.84 6.25
CA LYS A 338 -20.56 -11.76 5.36
C LYS A 338 -22.06 -11.48 5.39
N LYS A 339 -22.64 -11.24 6.56
CA LYS A 339 -24.06 -10.86 6.69
C LYS A 339 -24.37 -9.53 6.01
N ILE A 340 -23.58 -8.50 6.28
CA ILE A 340 -23.72 -7.17 5.66
C ILE A 340 -23.69 -7.30 4.13
N PHE A 341 -22.72 -8.05 3.59
CA PHE A 341 -22.62 -8.30 2.16
C PHE A 341 -23.86 -9.03 1.60
N SER A 342 -24.39 -10.02 2.34
CA SER A 342 -25.61 -10.74 1.93
C SER A 342 -26.85 -9.84 1.88
N TYR A 343 -26.98 -8.88 2.80
CA TYR A 343 -28.08 -7.91 2.77
C TYR A 343 -27.97 -6.95 1.58
N HIS A 344 -26.76 -6.49 1.24
CA HIS A 344 -26.54 -5.73 0.00
C HIS A 344 -26.97 -6.51 -1.22
N LEU A 345 -26.56 -7.78 -1.33
CA LEU A 345 -26.93 -8.63 -2.46
C LEU A 345 -28.45 -8.86 -2.54
N ALA A 346 -29.10 -9.17 -1.41
CA ALA A 346 -30.55 -9.36 -1.35
C ALA A 346 -31.30 -8.09 -1.77
N PHE A 347 -30.83 -6.91 -1.36
CA PHE A 347 -31.42 -5.63 -1.76
C PHE A 347 -31.21 -5.34 -3.25
N GLN A 348 -30.00 -5.52 -3.78
CA GLN A 348 -29.69 -5.36 -5.20
C GLN A 348 -30.53 -6.30 -6.09
N LEU A 349 -30.77 -7.53 -5.63
CA LEU A 349 -31.63 -8.52 -6.28
C LEU A 349 -33.12 -8.30 -6.03
N LYS A 350 -33.51 -7.23 -5.33
CA LYS A 350 -34.90 -6.87 -4.99
C LYS A 350 -35.64 -7.96 -4.19
N GLN A 351 -34.92 -8.73 -3.39
CA GLN A 351 -35.47 -9.78 -2.53
C GLN A 351 -35.99 -9.23 -1.19
N ILE A 352 -35.49 -8.07 -0.76
CA ILE A 352 -35.92 -7.34 0.45
C ILE A 352 -36.24 -5.89 0.11
N THR A 353 -37.08 -5.24 0.92
CA THR A 353 -37.38 -3.81 0.76
C THR A 353 -36.26 -2.93 1.28
N LYS A 354 -36.30 -1.64 0.93
CA LYS A 354 -35.33 -0.66 1.42
C LYS A 354 -35.36 -0.52 2.94
N GLU A 355 -36.55 -0.55 3.54
CA GLU A 355 -36.76 -0.42 4.97
C GLU A 355 -36.12 -1.60 5.72
N ILE A 356 -36.35 -2.83 5.24
CA ILE A 356 -35.73 -4.04 5.80
C ILE A 356 -34.20 -3.95 5.66
N PHE A 357 -33.71 -3.59 4.47
CA PHE A 357 -32.29 -3.43 4.23
C PHE A 357 -31.64 -2.41 5.18
N GLU A 358 -32.20 -1.21 5.31
CA GLU A 358 -31.67 -0.14 6.16
C GLU A 358 -31.70 -0.52 7.66
N GLN A 359 -32.72 -1.24 8.12
CA GLN A 359 -32.80 -1.71 9.50
C GLN A 359 -31.73 -2.77 9.77
N GLU A 360 -31.70 -3.85 8.98
CA GLU A 360 -30.82 -5.00 9.22
C GLU A 360 -29.35 -4.60 9.09
N ILE A 361 -29.00 -3.78 8.09
CA ILE A 361 -27.62 -3.32 7.95
C ILE A 361 -27.19 -2.39 9.09
N ALA A 362 -28.10 -1.58 9.64
CA ALA A 362 -27.79 -0.72 10.78
C ALA A 362 -27.52 -1.53 12.05
N GLU A 363 -28.30 -2.59 12.28
CA GLU A 363 -28.10 -3.53 13.40
C GLU A 363 -26.74 -4.24 13.27
N GLU A 364 -26.43 -4.81 12.10
CA GLU A 364 -25.16 -5.51 11.87
C GLU A 364 -23.96 -4.54 11.86
N ALA A 365 -24.14 -3.29 11.39
CA ALA A 365 -23.12 -2.23 11.42
C ALA A 365 -22.77 -1.80 12.84
N GLU A 366 -23.74 -1.68 13.75
CA GLU A 366 -23.43 -1.38 15.14
C GLU A 366 -22.73 -2.58 15.82
N ALA A 367 -23.14 -3.81 15.51
CA ALA A 367 -22.48 -5.00 16.06
C ALA A 367 -21.02 -5.13 15.61
N ILE A 368 -20.73 -4.97 14.31
CA ILE A 368 -19.34 -5.04 13.81
C ILE A 368 -18.50 -3.87 14.33
N LYS A 369 -19.10 -2.69 14.54
CA LYS A 369 -18.43 -1.54 15.15
C LYS A 369 -17.95 -1.82 16.58
N GLN A 370 -18.75 -2.51 17.40
CA GLN A 370 -18.32 -2.94 18.73
C GLN A 370 -17.15 -3.93 18.68
N LEU A 371 -17.14 -4.83 17.70
CA LEU A 371 -15.99 -5.72 17.48
C LEU A 371 -14.74 -4.95 17.04
N PHE A 372 -14.88 -3.92 16.21
CA PHE A 372 -13.75 -3.05 15.85
C PHE A 372 -13.19 -2.27 17.06
N LEU A 373 -14.06 -1.81 17.97
CA LEU A 373 -13.62 -1.19 19.24
C LEU A 373 -12.77 -2.17 20.04
N ALA A 374 -13.29 -3.38 20.30
CA ALA A 374 -12.57 -4.41 21.04
C ALA A 374 -11.25 -4.84 20.35
N PHE A 375 -11.26 -4.93 19.02
CA PHE A 375 -10.07 -5.24 18.22
C PHE A 375 -8.98 -4.17 18.37
N CYS A 376 -9.37 -2.89 18.37
CA CYS A 376 -8.45 -1.77 18.59
C CYS A 376 -7.91 -1.78 20.03
N GLU A 377 -8.79 -1.94 21.03
CA GLU A 377 -8.41 -2.02 22.45
C GLU A 377 -7.36 -3.09 22.70
N LYS A 378 -7.56 -4.30 22.18
CA LYS A 378 -6.62 -5.41 22.33
C LYS A 378 -5.28 -5.14 21.64
N SER A 379 -5.29 -4.49 20.47
CA SER A 379 -4.07 -4.11 19.76
C SER A 379 -3.25 -3.06 20.53
N VAL A 380 -3.94 -2.09 21.13
CA VAL A 380 -3.35 -1.03 21.95
C VAL A 380 -2.81 -1.57 23.28
N SER A 381 -3.56 -2.45 23.95
CA SER A 381 -3.10 -3.12 25.18
C SER A 381 -1.82 -3.91 24.93
N LYS A 382 -1.77 -4.72 23.86
CA LYS A 382 -0.55 -5.44 23.45
C LYS A 382 0.63 -4.50 23.18
N TYR A 383 0.40 -3.34 22.54
CA TYR A 383 1.46 -2.34 22.36
C TYR A 383 2.02 -1.82 23.68
N SER A 384 1.15 -1.61 24.66
CA SER A 384 1.54 -1.08 25.98
C SER A 384 2.32 -2.10 26.81
N GLU A 385 2.09 -3.39 26.57
CA GLU A 385 2.77 -4.51 27.23
C GLU A 385 4.10 -4.88 26.55
N ASP A 386 4.11 -4.97 25.22
CA ASP A 386 5.27 -5.37 24.42
C ASP A 386 5.34 -4.62 23.09
N ILE A 387 6.09 -3.53 23.08
CA ILE A 387 6.31 -2.69 21.89
C ILE A 387 6.98 -3.49 20.76
N LYS A 388 7.90 -4.42 21.09
CA LYS A 388 8.72 -5.13 20.10
C LYS A 388 7.86 -6.06 19.25
N TYR A 389 6.96 -6.82 19.88
CA TYR A 389 6.08 -7.77 19.20
C TYR A 389 4.66 -7.26 18.97
N SER A 390 4.41 -5.97 19.23
CA SER A 390 3.11 -5.34 18.98
C SER A 390 2.71 -5.42 17.50
N SER A 391 1.40 -5.39 17.24
CA SER A 391 0.82 -5.16 15.90
C SER A 391 0.89 -3.69 15.47
N LEU A 392 1.26 -2.76 16.36
CA LEU A 392 1.28 -1.33 16.08
C LEU A 392 2.72 -0.81 15.94
N ARG A 393 2.92 0.08 14.97
CA ARG A 393 4.17 0.84 14.81
C ARG A 393 3.86 2.32 14.63
N PHE A 394 4.67 3.15 15.26
CA PHE A 394 4.57 4.61 15.18
C PHE A 394 5.92 5.17 14.74
N PHE A 395 5.88 6.07 13.77
CA PHE A 395 7.06 6.64 13.15
C PHE A 395 7.16 8.13 13.45
N PRO A 396 8.38 8.71 13.46
CA PRO A 396 8.59 10.12 13.77
C PRO A 396 8.09 11.04 12.64
N VAL A 397 8.11 10.55 11.41
CA VAL A 397 7.75 11.34 10.22
C VAL A 397 6.45 10.84 9.61
N ARG A 398 5.60 11.80 9.20
CA ARG A 398 4.40 11.52 8.42
C ARG A 398 4.74 11.33 6.95
N PHE A 399 4.33 10.20 6.41
CA PHE A 399 4.32 9.95 4.98
C PHE A 399 2.91 10.07 4.45
N ARG A 400 2.68 11.08 3.60
CA ARG A 400 1.35 11.33 3.04
C ARG A 400 0.97 10.25 2.03
N GLY A 401 -0.29 9.80 2.12
CA GLY A 401 -0.84 8.74 1.27
C GLY A 401 -1.10 7.47 2.08
N VAL A 402 -1.42 6.39 1.38
CA VAL A 402 -1.65 5.07 1.98
C VAL A 402 -0.60 4.10 1.42
N HIS A 403 -0.14 3.19 2.26
CA HIS A 403 0.66 2.06 1.83
C HIS A 403 0.11 0.77 2.43
N ILE A 404 -0.06 -0.24 1.60
CA ILE A 404 -0.52 -1.57 1.98
C ILE A 404 0.54 -2.57 1.54
N GLU A 405 0.91 -3.45 2.45
CA GLU A 405 1.81 -4.58 2.21
C GLU A 405 1.11 -5.87 2.56
N VAL A 406 1.41 -6.90 1.78
CA VAL A 406 0.94 -8.25 2.01
C VAL A 406 2.11 -9.21 1.82
N GLU A 407 2.22 -10.18 2.72
CA GLU A 407 3.14 -11.31 2.59
C GLU A 407 2.37 -12.60 2.84
N ILE A 408 2.39 -13.52 1.88
CA ILE A 408 1.65 -14.79 1.91
C ILE A 408 2.66 -15.93 1.71
N PRO A 409 2.75 -16.92 2.61
CA PRO A 409 3.61 -18.08 2.39
C PRO A 409 3.16 -18.86 1.15
N ASN A 410 4.09 -19.42 0.37
CA ASN A 410 3.75 -20.20 -0.84
C ASN A 410 3.16 -21.57 -0.51
N THR A 411 3.54 -22.15 0.64
CA THR A 411 3.10 -23.48 1.10
C THR A 411 2.97 -23.50 2.63
N LEU A 412 2.21 -24.49 3.15
CA LEU A 412 2.03 -24.72 4.59
C LEU A 412 3.34 -25.01 5.33
N GLU A 413 4.33 -25.61 4.67
CA GLU A 413 5.63 -25.96 5.29
C GLU A 413 6.53 -24.74 5.53
N ASN A 414 6.30 -23.64 4.80
CA ASN A 414 7.15 -22.45 4.87
C ASN A 414 6.84 -21.54 6.07
N ASP A 415 5.78 -21.82 6.84
CA ASP A 415 5.39 -21.04 8.05
C ASP A 415 6.39 -21.16 9.21
N HIS A 416 7.32 -22.13 9.16
CA HIS A 416 8.27 -22.41 10.24
C HIS A 416 9.68 -21.80 10.04
N ILE A 417 9.90 -20.97 9.01
CA ILE A 417 11.27 -20.51 8.65
C ILE A 417 11.58 -19.06 9.10
N SER A 418 10.67 -18.37 9.79
CA SER A 418 10.95 -17.00 10.25
C SER A 418 10.47 -16.71 11.67
N ASP A 419 11.38 -16.92 12.63
CA ASP A 419 11.56 -16.08 13.82
C ASP A 419 12.97 -15.46 13.78
#